data_AF-A0A2R6CJB7-F1
#
_entry.id   AF-A0A2R6CJB7-F1
#
_cell.length_a   1.000
_cell.length_b   1.000
_cell.length_c   1.000
_cell.angle_alpha   90.00
_cell.angle_beta   90.00
_cell.angle_gamma   90.00
#
_symmetry.space_group_name_H-M   'P 1'
#
loop_
_entity.id
_entity.type
_entity.pdbx_description
1 polymer ?
#
loop_
_entity_poly.entity_id
_entity_poly.type
_entity_poly.pdbx_seq_one_letter_code
_entity_poly.pdbx_strand_id
1 'polypeptide(L)'
;MDDAVAEVMHFHRAEYVAELVEDGYTDRLLLSQDIFLKHLRRTYGGHGYAHILTNVLPMLGGAGVPDDAVEQILTTNPQRMLTFAQPE
;
A
#
# COMPACT_ATOMS: atom_id res chain seq x y z
N MET A 1 0.79 -12.29 -18.66
CA MET A 1 0.17 -12.84 -17.45
C MET A 1 -1.18 -12.16 -17.38
N ASP A 2 -2.26 -12.94 -17.35
CA ASP A 2 -3.62 -12.40 -17.41
C ASP A 2 -3.87 -11.45 -16.22
N ASP A 3 -4.34 -10.23 -16.48
CA ASP A 3 -4.54 -9.17 -15.47
C ASP A 3 -5.48 -9.64 -14.34
N ALA A 4 -6.39 -10.56 -14.65
CA ALA A 4 -7.33 -11.17 -13.71
C ALA A 4 -6.63 -11.95 -12.57
N VAL A 5 -5.48 -12.59 -12.83
CA VAL A 5 -4.77 -13.36 -11.79
C VAL A 5 -4.01 -12.43 -10.85
N ALA A 6 -3.51 -11.31 -11.36
CA ALA A 6 -2.88 -10.27 -10.53
C ALA A 6 -3.92 -9.52 -9.67
N GLU A 7 -5.13 -9.32 -10.19
CA GLU A 7 -6.27 -8.77 -9.44
C GLU A 7 -6.68 -9.68 -8.27
N VAL A 8 -6.87 -10.98 -8.52
CA VAL A 8 -7.32 -11.93 -7.48
C VAL A 8 -6.33 -12.02 -6.31
N MET A 9 -5.02 -11.96 -6.59
CA MET A 9 -4.01 -12.03 -5.53
C MET A 9 -3.86 -10.73 -4.71
N HIS A 10 -4.23 -9.57 -5.27
CA HIS A 10 -4.19 -8.30 -4.54
C HIS A 10 -5.42 -8.07 -3.67
N PHE A 11 -6.58 -8.62 -4.05
CA PHE A 11 -7.84 -8.37 -3.34
C PHE A 11 -7.76 -8.77 -1.87
N HIS A 12 -7.20 -9.95 -1.57
CA HIS A 12 -7.05 -10.42 -0.19
C HIS A 12 -6.15 -9.51 0.64
N ARG A 13 -5.16 -8.83 0.03
CA ARG A 13 -4.29 -7.91 0.78
C ARG A 13 -5.03 -6.65 1.21
N ALA A 14 -5.93 -6.13 0.37
CA ALA A 14 -6.74 -4.98 0.73
C ALA A 14 -7.71 -5.32 1.87
N GLU A 15 -8.32 -6.50 1.83
CA GLU A 15 -9.17 -7.02 2.90
C GLU A 15 -8.41 -7.18 4.22
N TYR A 16 -7.19 -7.73 4.21
CA TYR A 16 -6.37 -7.82 5.43
C TYR A 16 -5.98 -6.45 5.99
N VAL A 17 -5.71 -5.46 5.13
CA VAL A 17 -5.47 -4.10 5.58
C VAL A 17 -6.73 -3.52 6.22
N ALA A 18 -7.90 -3.74 5.63
CA ALA A 18 -9.18 -3.30 6.18
C ALA A 18 -9.45 -3.92 7.56
N GLU A 19 -9.28 -5.24 7.70
CA GLU A 19 -9.43 -5.96 8.98
C GLU A 19 -8.51 -5.39 10.06
N LEU A 20 -7.23 -5.15 9.73
CA LEU A 20 -6.27 -4.58 10.67
C LEU A 20 -6.60 -3.13 11.06
N VAL A 21 -7.19 -2.36 10.15
CA VAL A 21 -7.68 -1.00 10.42
C VAL A 21 -8.90 -1.06 11.34
N GLU A 22 -9.86 -1.94 11.08
CA GLU A 22 -11.05 -2.15 11.92
C GLU A 22 -10.68 -2.61 13.34
N ASP A 23 -9.66 -3.45 13.47
CA ASP A 23 -9.12 -3.91 14.76
C ASP A 23 -8.28 -2.84 15.50
N GLY A 24 -8.09 -1.66 14.91
CA GLY A 24 -7.40 -0.52 15.54
C GLY A 24 -5.88 -0.53 15.43
N TYR A 25 -5.31 -1.28 14.47
CA TYR A 25 -3.85 -1.36 14.25
C TYR A 25 -3.32 -0.38 13.21
N THR A 26 -4.13 0.59 12.75
CA THR A 26 -3.77 1.55 11.69
C THR A 26 -2.40 2.19 11.91
N ASP A 27 -2.01 2.52 13.15
CA ASP A 27 -0.74 3.18 13.44
C ASP A 27 0.50 2.32 13.19
N ARG A 28 0.34 1.00 13.06
CA ARG A 28 1.44 0.04 12.87
C ARG A 28 1.62 -0.42 11.43
N LEU A 29 0.77 0.04 10.52
CA LEU A 29 0.77 -0.40 9.14
C LEU A 29 1.69 0.47 8.27
N LEU A 30 2.42 -0.19 7.37
CA LEU A 30 3.24 0.41 6.31
C LEU A 30 2.98 -0.37 5.01
N LEU A 31 3.06 0.32 3.87
CA LEU A 31 2.87 -0.29 2.55
C LEU A 31 4.07 -0.02 1.63
N SER A 32 4.46 -1.01 0.84
CA SER A 32 5.55 -0.93 -0.14
C SER A 32 5.34 -1.94 -1.27
N GLN A 33 6.06 -1.79 -2.38
CA GLN A 33 5.98 -2.66 -3.56
C GLN A 33 7.12 -3.68 -3.65
N ASP A 34 8.13 -3.57 -2.77
CA ASP A 34 9.35 -4.38 -2.81
C ASP A 34 9.97 -4.47 -4.21
N ILE A 35 10.25 -3.31 -4.83
CA ILE A 35 10.89 -3.28 -6.15
C ILE A 35 12.40 -3.52 -5.99
N PHE A 36 12.83 -4.76 -6.21
CA PHE A 36 14.23 -5.17 -6.09
C PHE A 36 14.88 -5.67 -7.40
N LEU A 37 14.10 -5.88 -8.48
CA LEU A 37 14.58 -6.34 -9.79
C LEU A 37 14.20 -5.39 -10.92
N LYS A 38 15.00 -5.36 -12.00
CA LYS A 38 14.77 -4.48 -13.16
C LYS A 38 13.39 -4.67 -13.78
N HIS A 39 12.96 -5.91 -13.96
CA HIS A 39 11.68 -6.24 -14.61
C HIS A 39 10.45 -5.77 -13.81
N LEU A 40 10.60 -5.42 -12.53
CA LEU A 40 9.51 -4.85 -11.72
C LEU A 40 9.24 -3.37 -12.04
N ARG A 41 10.14 -2.69 -12.77
CA ARG A 41 9.96 -1.29 -13.19
C ARG A 41 9.13 -1.20 -14.48
N ARG A 42 8.39 -0.09 -14.63
CA ARG A 42 7.55 0.21 -15.81
C ARG A 42 8.28 0.09 -17.15
N THR A 43 9.51 0.58 -17.23
CA THR A 43 10.35 0.51 -18.45
C THR A 43 10.55 -0.92 -18.96
N TYR A 44 10.45 -1.92 -18.08
CA TYR A 44 10.65 -3.33 -18.39
C TYR A 44 9.35 -4.15 -18.26
N GLY A 45 8.19 -3.50 -18.24
CA GLY A 45 6.88 -4.15 -18.22
C GLY A 45 6.27 -4.41 -16.84
N GLY A 46 6.96 -4.08 -15.74
CA GLY A 46 6.44 -4.24 -14.38
C GLY A 46 5.57 -3.07 -13.92
N HIS A 47 4.98 -3.17 -12.72
CA HIS A 47 4.05 -2.17 -12.20
C HIS A 47 4.71 -0.83 -11.78
N GLY A 48 5.99 -0.84 -11.43
CA GLY A 48 6.74 0.35 -11.01
C GLY A 48 6.24 1.04 -9.73
N TYR A 49 6.89 2.14 -9.36
CA TYR A 49 6.70 2.81 -8.06
C TYR A 49 5.32 3.46 -7.89
N ALA A 50 4.62 3.81 -8.99
CA ALA A 50 3.29 4.41 -8.90
C ALA A 50 2.18 3.40 -8.55
N HIS A 51 2.47 2.10 -8.51
CA HIS A 51 1.45 1.05 -8.40
C HIS A 51 0.54 1.17 -7.18
N ILE A 52 1.11 1.54 -6.02
CA ILE A 52 0.32 1.74 -4.79
C ILE A 52 -0.71 2.85 -4.99
N LEU A 53 -0.26 4.00 -5.49
CA LEU A 53 -1.12 5.17 -5.67
C LEU A 53 -2.20 4.94 -6.73
N THR A 54 -1.87 4.24 -7.83
CA THR A 54 -2.79 4.12 -8.98
C THR A 54 -3.71 2.89 -8.94
N ASN A 55 -3.38 1.85 -8.17
CA ASN A 55 -4.15 0.60 -8.17
C ASN A 55 -4.51 0.14 -6.75
N VAL A 56 -3.56 0.19 -5.81
CA VAL A 56 -3.81 -0.30 -4.44
C VAL A 56 -4.74 0.64 -3.68
N LEU A 57 -4.62 1.96 -3.82
CA LEU A 57 -5.52 2.89 -3.15
C LEU A 57 -7.01 2.68 -3.53
N PRO A 58 -7.39 2.56 -4.81
CA PRO A 58 -8.75 2.17 -5.18
C PRO A 58 -9.22 0.85 -4.55
N MET A 59 -8.33 -0.15 -4.46
CA MET A 59 -8.66 -1.44 -3.82
C MET A 59 -8.91 -1.30 -2.32
N LEU A 60 -8.09 -0.50 -1.61
CA LEU A 60 -8.30 -0.21 -0.18
C LEU A 60 -9.63 0.51 0.06
N GLY A 61 -9.97 1.50 -0.76
CA GLY A 61 -11.26 2.17 -0.69
C GLY A 61 -12.43 1.23 -0.98
N GLY A 62 -12.28 0.35 -1.98
CA GLY A 62 -13.26 -0.71 -2.27
C GLY A 62 -13.44 -1.72 -1.14
N ALA A 63 -12.40 -1.96 -0.35
CA ALA A 63 -12.41 -2.82 0.84
C ALA A 63 -12.89 -2.09 2.12
N GLY A 64 -13.26 -0.81 2.04
CA GLY A 64 -13.82 -0.05 3.17
C GLY A 64 -12.78 0.68 4.04
N VAL A 65 -11.51 0.75 3.63
CA VAL A 65 -10.50 1.52 4.37
C VAL A 65 -10.79 3.02 4.20
N PRO A 66 -10.96 3.78 5.30
CA PRO A 66 -11.28 5.20 5.21
C PRO A 66 -10.05 6.05 4.83
N ASP A 67 -10.30 7.22 4.24
CA ASP A 67 -9.25 8.10 3.70
C ASP A 67 -8.23 8.57 4.75
N ASP A 68 -8.67 8.77 6.00
CA ASP A 68 -7.81 9.14 7.12
C ASP A 68 -6.85 8.01 7.52
N ALA A 69 -7.30 6.76 7.50
CA ALA A 69 -6.45 5.60 7.67
C ALA A 69 -5.44 5.47 6.52
N VAL A 70 -5.86 5.72 5.27
CA VAL A 70 -4.95 5.73 4.12
C VAL A 70 -3.85 6.79 4.28
N GLU A 71 -4.23 8.01 4.65
CA GLU A 71 -3.28 9.11 4.90
C GLU A 71 -2.30 8.75 6.02
N GLN A 72 -2.79 8.14 7.10
CA GLN A 72 -1.95 7.70 8.20
C GLN A 72 -0.94 6.62 7.77
N ILE A 73 -1.38 5.65 6.96
CA ILE A 73 -0.54 4.55 6.47
C ILE A 73 0.53 5.05 5.48
N LEU A 74 0.19 6.01 4.61
CA LEU A 74 1.09 6.49 3.57
C LEU A 74 2.01 7.64 3.99
N THR A 75 1.61 8.44 4.98
CA THR A 75 2.35 9.65 5.38
C THR A 75 2.82 9.57 6.82
N THR A 76 1.87 9.49 7.77
CA THR A 76 2.17 9.65 9.20
C THR A 76 3.02 8.50 9.75
N ASN A 77 2.67 7.26 9.43
CA ASN A 77 3.38 6.07 9.94
C ASN A 77 4.81 6.00 9.38
N PRO A 78 5.06 6.16 8.06
CA PRO A 78 6.42 6.21 7.54
C PRO A 78 7.22 7.37 8.13
N GLN A 79 6.64 8.57 8.25
CA GLN A 79 7.33 9.71 8.86
C GLN A 79 7.75 9.38 10.29
N ARG A 80 6.87 8.84 11.11
CA ARG A 80 7.18 8.42 12.48
C ARG A 80 8.25 7.32 12.54
N MET A 81 8.18 6.33 11.66
CA MET A 81 9.03 5.15 11.69
C MET A 81 10.44 5.40 11.13
N LEU A 82 10.56 6.24 10.10
CA LEU A 82 11.81 6.51 9.38
C LEU A 82 12.56 7.74 9.89
N THR A 83 11.94 8.56 10.73
CA THR A 83 12.56 9.76 11.30
C THR A 83 13.32 9.42 12.58
N PHE A 84 14.64 9.52 12.54
CA PHE A 84 15.52 9.19 13.67
C PHE A 84 15.70 10.35 14.69
N ALA A 85 15.23 11.56 14.38
CA ALA A 85 15.20 12.75 15.25
C ALA A 85 14.04 13.67 14.86
N GLN A 86 13.35 14.30 15.82
CA GLN A 86 12.16 15.13 15.53
C GLN A 86 12.50 16.23 14.50
N PRO A 87 11.65 16.43 13.46
CA PRO A 87 11.88 17.47 12.46
C PRO A 87 11.79 18.87 13.11
N GLU A 88 12.69 19.77 12.71
CA GLU A 88 12.69 21.19 13.12
C GLU A 88 11.49 21.96 12.56
#